data_AF-A0A2N3CM75-F1
#
_entry.id   AF-A0A2N3CM75-F1
#
_cell.length_a   1.000
_cell.length_b   1.000
_cell.length_c   1.000
_cell.angle_alpha   90.00
_cell.angle_beta   90.00
_cell.angle_gamma   90.00
#
_symmetry.space_group_name_H-M   'P 1'
#
loop_
_entity.id
_entity.type
_entity.pdbx_description
1 polymer ?
#
loop_
_entity_poly.entity_id
_entity_poly.type
_entity_poly.pdbx_seq_one_letter_code
_entity_poly.pdbx_strand_id
1 'polypeptide(L)'
;MTNRICHIEIDDTGLPAPTPEIEQERKVAIFDLLEDNSFALPARDGRDVPPGPYRLSLAIRERRLVFDIRTGDGAVAGEIHLSLGPFRQAVKDYFQICEAYFDAVKRLPPSQI
;
A
#
# COMPACT_ATOMS: atom_id res chain seq x y z
N MET A 1 -12.29 16.12 -9.04
CA MET A 1 -11.32 15.48 -9.96
C MET A 1 -11.43 13.97 -9.76
N THR A 2 -11.50 13.18 -10.83
CA THR A 2 -11.86 11.74 -10.79
C THR A 2 -10.66 10.80 -10.60
N ASN A 3 -9.46 11.36 -10.52
CA ASN A 3 -8.18 10.65 -10.44
C ASN A 3 -7.87 10.23 -8.99
N ARG A 4 -8.41 9.07 -8.61
CA ARG A 4 -8.24 8.43 -7.32
C ARG A 4 -8.21 6.92 -7.48
N ILE A 5 -7.72 6.23 -6.47
CA ILE A 5 -7.87 4.79 -6.25
C ILE A 5 -9.26 4.57 -5.66
N CYS A 6 -10.02 3.64 -6.24
CA CYS A 6 -11.32 3.19 -5.73
C CYS A 6 -11.30 1.75 -5.21
N HIS A 7 -10.21 1.01 -5.45
CA HIS A 7 -10.05 -0.36 -5.00
C HIS A 7 -8.58 -0.72 -4.84
N ILE A 8 -8.25 -1.43 -3.77
CA ILE A 8 -6.92 -1.99 -3.52
C ILE A 8 -7.09 -3.47 -3.18
N GLU A 9 -6.35 -4.31 -3.88
CA GLU A 9 -6.16 -5.73 -3.57
C GLU A 9 -4.69 -5.97 -3.27
N ILE A 10 -4.40 -6.81 -2.28
CA ILE A 10 -3.03 -7.19 -1.91
C ILE A 10 -2.91 -8.69 -2.08
N ASP A 11 -2.02 -9.11 -2.98
CA ASP A 11 -1.61 -10.50 -3.14
C ASP A 11 -0.55 -10.82 -2.07
N ASP A 12 -0.97 -11.54 -1.05
CA ASP A 12 -0.12 -12.07 0.03
C ASP A 12 0.27 -13.54 -0.19
N THR A 13 0.12 -14.06 -1.41
CA THR A 13 0.55 -15.41 -1.76
C THR A 13 2.03 -15.60 -1.43
N GLY A 14 2.33 -16.64 -0.66
CA GLY A 14 3.70 -16.97 -0.26
C GLY A 14 4.23 -16.18 0.94
N LEU A 15 3.42 -15.32 1.55
CA LEU A 15 3.71 -14.72 2.85
C LEU A 15 3.07 -15.56 3.98
N PRO A 16 3.62 -15.53 5.20
CA PRO A 16 2.94 -16.09 6.36
C PRO A 16 1.56 -15.45 6.54
N ALA A 17 0.58 -16.24 6.97
CA ALA A 17 -0.75 -15.72 7.25
C ALA A 17 -0.65 -14.56 8.29
N PRO A 18 -1.28 -13.40 8.02
CA PRO A 18 -1.26 -12.29 8.96
C PRO A 18 -1.99 -12.68 10.26
N THR A 19 -1.56 -12.10 11.39
CA THR A 19 -2.34 -12.18 12.62
C THR A 19 -3.60 -11.31 12.51
N PRO A 20 -4.63 -11.52 13.35
CA PRO A 20 -5.84 -10.68 13.34
C PRO A 20 -5.54 -9.18 13.50
N GLU A 21 -4.53 -8.82 14.28
CA GLU A 21 -4.09 -7.44 14.47
C GLU A 21 -3.54 -6.85 13.16
N ILE A 22 -2.69 -7.60 12.45
CA ILE A 22 -2.14 -7.18 11.16
C ILE A 22 -3.25 -7.04 10.11
N GLU A 23 -4.24 -7.95 10.10
CA GLU A 23 -5.39 -7.83 9.21
C GLU A 23 -6.22 -6.58 9.51
N GLN A 24 -6.41 -6.25 10.79
CA GLN A 24 -7.13 -5.07 11.20
C GLN A 24 -6.39 -3.79 10.79
N GLU A 25 -5.08 -3.70 11.05
CA GLU A 25 -4.26 -2.57 10.62
C GLU A 25 -4.28 -2.41 9.09
N ARG A 26 -4.21 -3.52 8.35
CA ARG A 26 -4.32 -3.52 6.88
C ARG A 26 -5.66 -2.93 6.43
N LYS A 27 -6.77 -3.35 7.04
CA LYS A 27 -8.12 -2.84 6.69
C LYS A 27 -8.23 -1.34 6.95
N VAL A 28 -7.72 -0.86 8.08
CA VAL A 28 -7.71 0.57 8.42
C VAL A 28 -6.86 1.34 7.40
N ALA A 29 -5.64 0.89 7.12
CA ALA A 29 -4.77 1.55 6.15
C ALA A 29 -5.37 1.61 4.73
N ILE A 30 -6.01 0.52 4.27
CA ILE A 30 -6.72 0.51 2.98
C ILE A 30 -7.91 1.47 3.00
N PHE A 31 -8.68 1.51 4.09
CA PHE A 31 -9.82 2.42 4.21
C PHE A 31 -9.36 3.87 4.12
N ASP A 32 -8.37 4.27 4.91
CA ASP A 32 -7.82 5.63 4.94
C ASP A 32 -7.28 6.04 3.56
N LEU A 33 -6.53 5.13 2.90
CA LEU A 33 -6.07 5.36 1.54
C LEU A 33 -7.22 5.55 0.57
N LEU A 34 -8.28 4.74 0.63
CA LEU A 34 -9.40 4.87 -0.29
C LEU A 34 -10.23 6.14 -0.07
N GLU A 35 -10.32 6.64 1.16
CA GLU A 35 -11.05 7.87 1.49
C GLU A 35 -10.36 9.14 0.94
N ASP A 36 -9.04 9.30 1.14
CA ASP A 36 -8.36 10.59 0.89
C ASP A 36 -7.09 10.48 0.02
N ASN A 37 -7.08 9.58 -0.98
CA ASN A 37 -5.98 9.53 -1.94
C ASN A 37 -6.17 10.49 -3.13
N SER A 38 -5.03 10.87 -3.71
CA SER A 38 -4.93 11.44 -5.05
C SER A 38 -3.97 10.57 -5.86
N PHE A 39 -4.44 10.05 -7.01
CA PHE A 39 -3.67 9.11 -7.81
C PHE A 39 -3.74 9.43 -9.30
N ALA A 40 -2.58 9.61 -9.93
CA ALA A 40 -2.48 9.88 -11.36
C ALA A 40 -1.35 9.07 -11.97
N LEU A 41 -1.57 8.59 -13.20
CA LEU A 41 -0.53 7.93 -13.99
C LEU A 41 0.26 8.97 -14.79
N PRO A 42 1.60 8.83 -14.89
CA PRO A 42 2.39 9.69 -15.76
C PRO A 42 2.04 9.43 -17.22
N ALA A 43 2.05 10.48 -18.04
CA ALA A 43 1.96 10.33 -19.49
C ALA A 43 3.17 9.54 -20.02
N ARG A 44 2.93 8.62 -20.96
CA ARG A 44 3.97 7.81 -21.60
C ARG A 44 3.86 7.94 -23.11
N ASP A 45 4.96 8.33 -23.77
CA ASP A 45 5.20 8.24 -25.23
C ASP A 45 3.98 8.52 -26.12
N GLY A 46 3.28 9.64 -25.88
CA GLY A 46 2.16 10.09 -26.71
C GLY A 46 0.87 9.27 -26.58
N ARG A 47 0.74 8.40 -25.57
CA ARG A 47 -0.51 7.70 -25.26
C ARG A 47 -1.33 8.47 -24.24
N ASP A 48 -2.61 8.60 -24.52
CA ASP A 48 -3.57 9.16 -23.56
C ASP A 48 -3.65 8.27 -22.31
N VAL A 49 -3.61 8.92 -21.16
CA VAL A 49 -3.80 8.26 -19.87
C VAL A 49 -5.30 8.11 -19.64
N PRO A 50 -5.82 6.87 -19.50
CA PRO A 50 -7.24 6.68 -19.18
C PRO A 50 -7.59 7.40 -17.88
N PRO A 51 -8.70 8.16 -17.83
CA PRO A 51 -9.11 8.83 -16.60
C PRO A 51 -9.49 7.81 -15.52
N GLY A 52 -9.25 8.17 -14.25
CA GLY A 52 -9.68 7.39 -13.10
C GLY A 52 -11.21 7.35 -12.92
N PRO A 53 -11.71 6.59 -11.93
CA PRO A 53 -10.93 6.04 -10.82
C PRO A 53 -10.21 4.74 -11.19
N TYR A 54 -9.19 4.40 -10.40
CA TYR A 54 -8.30 3.26 -10.64
C TYR A 54 -8.49 2.16 -9.60
N ARG A 55 -8.31 0.92 -10.03
CA ARG A 55 -8.18 -0.27 -9.18
C ARG A 55 -6.72 -0.68 -9.18
N LEU A 56 -6.16 -0.91 -7.99
CA LEU A 56 -4.80 -1.38 -7.80
C LEU A 56 -4.80 -2.81 -7.30
N SER A 57 -3.99 -3.67 -7.92
CA SER A 57 -3.58 -4.94 -7.33
C SER A 57 -2.08 -4.87 -7.03
N LEU A 58 -1.73 -5.10 -5.77
CA LEU A 58 -0.37 -4.99 -5.24
C LEU A 58 0.19 -6.37 -4.95
N ALA A 59 1.39 -6.67 -5.43
CA ALA A 59 2.03 -7.97 -5.21
C ALA A 59 3.54 -7.83 -5.02
N ILE A 60 4.13 -8.75 -4.26
CA ILE A 60 5.59 -8.89 -4.20
C ILE A 60 6.05 -9.92 -5.23
N ARG A 61 6.83 -9.50 -6.22
CA ARG A 61 7.44 -10.38 -7.23
C ARG A 61 8.90 -10.07 -7.37
N GLU A 62 9.77 -11.07 -7.27
CA GLU A 62 11.23 -10.91 -7.44
C GLU A 62 11.83 -9.77 -6.59
N ARG A 63 11.36 -9.61 -5.34
CA ARG A 63 11.75 -8.52 -4.40
C ARG A 63 11.37 -7.10 -4.88
N ARG A 64 10.37 -6.99 -5.75
CA ARG A 64 9.77 -5.73 -6.21
C ARG A 64 8.30 -5.68 -5.79
N LEU A 65 7.83 -4.49 -5.45
CA LEU A 65 6.41 -4.21 -5.31
C LEU A 65 5.85 -3.91 -6.70
N VAL A 66 4.99 -4.79 -7.18
CA VAL A 66 4.31 -4.66 -8.46
C VAL A 66 2.95 -4.01 -8.22
N PHE A 67 2.68 -2.95 -8.98
CA PHE A 67 1.39 -2.29 -9.08
C PHE A 67 0.78 -2.67 -10.43
N ASP A 68 -0.22 -3.55 -10.43
CA ASP A 68 -1.13 -3.72 -11.57
C ASP A 68 -2.24 -2.68 -11.43
N ILE A 69 -2.42 -1.87 -12.48
CA ILE A 69 -3.28 -0.69 -12.44
C ILE A 69 -4.32 -0.83 -13.53
N ARG A 70 -5.58 -0.83 -13.10
CA ARG A 70 -6.74 -0.89 -13.98
C ARG A 70 -7.63 0.31 -13.79
N THR A 71 -8.39 0.66 -14.82
CA THR A 71 -9.52 1.58 -14.70
C THR A 71 -10.65 0.94 -13.89
N GLY A 72 -11.63 1.74 -13.46
CA GLY A 72 -12.78 1.27 -12.68
C GLY A 72 -13.60 0.15 -13.34
N ASP A 73 -13.63 0.10 -14.67
CA ASP A 73 -14.27 -0.93 -15.50
C ASP A 73 -13.35 -2.14 -15.79
N GLY A 74 -12.11 -2.14 -15.29
CA GLY A 74 -11.18 -3.27 -15.35
C GLY A 74 -10.22 -3.28 -16.55
N ALA A 75 -10.26 -2.26 -17.41
CA ALA A 75 -9.30 -2.13 -18.51
C ALA A 75 -7.88 -1.84 -17.97
N VAL A 76 -6.85 -2.37 -18.65
CA VAL A 76 -5.46 -2.20 -18.22
C VAL A 76 -5.04 -0.75 -18.46
N ALA A 77 -4.67 -0.06 -17.38
CA ALA A 77 -4.19 1.33 -17.41
C ALA A 77 -2.66 1.39 -17.32
N GLY A 78 -2.02 0.40 -16.67
CA GLY A 78 -0.57 0.28 -16.65
C GLY A 78 -0.07 -0.71 -15.62
N GLU A 79 1.24 -0.93 -15.63
CA GLU A 79 1.95 -1.70 -14.62
C GLU A 79 3.22 -0.96 -14.20
N ILE A 80 3.52 -0.93 -12.90
CA ILE A 80 4.70 -0.28 -12.33
C ILE A 80 5.40 -1.26 -11.40
N HIS A 81 6.72 -1.41 -11.57
CA HIS A 81 7.55 -2.26 -10.72
C HIS A 81 8.47 -1.38 -9.88
N LEU A 82 8.25 -1.36 -8.58
CA LEU A 82 9.05 -0.59 -7.64
C LEU A 82 10.06 -1.52 -6.96
N SER A 83 11.35 -1.24 -7.11
CA SER A 83 12.39 -1.94 -6.34
C SER A 83 12.26 -1.58 -4.86
N LEU A 84 12.21 -2.60 -3.99
CA LEU A 84 12.18 -2.38 -2.53
C LEU A 84 13.58 -2.16 -1.94
N GLY A 85 14.64 -2.37 -2.72
CA GLY A 85 16.02 -2.16 -2.28
C GLY A 85 16.28 -0.77 -1.65
N PRO A 86 15.89 0.34 -2.31
CA PRO A 86 16.03 1.69 -1.77
C PRO A 86 15.21 1.96 -0.48
N PHE A 87 14.11 1.24 -0.27
CA PHE A 87 13.21 1.44 0.87
C PHE A 87 13.60 0.62 2.10
N ARG A 88 14.61 -0.25 2.00
CA ARG A 88 14.98 -1.20 3.05
C ARG A 88 15.23 -0.53 4.41
N GLN A 89 15.90 0.62 4.40
CA GLN A 89 16.20 1.38 5.61
C GLN A 89 14.93 1.99 6.21
N ALA A 90 14.11 2.69 5.41
CA ALA A 90 12.86 3.28 5.85
C ALA A 90 11.89 2.24 6.44
N VAL A 91 11.79 1.06 5.80
CA VAL A 91 10.98 -0.05 6.31
C VAL A 91 11.52 -0.55 7.66
N LYS A 92 12.83 -0.71 7.78
CA LYS A 92 13.46 -1.12 9.04
C LYS A 92 13.20 -0.10 10.16
N ASP A 93 13.38 1.18 9.87
CA ASP A 93 13.19 2.26 10.85
C ASP A 93 11.72 2.32 11.31
N TYR A 94 10.77 2.16 10.39
CA TYR A 94 9.35 2.07 10.72
C TYR A 94 9.07 0.91 11.68
N PHE A 95 9.58 -0.29 11.40
CA PHE A 95 9.41 -1.44 12.30
C PHE A 95 9.98 -1.17 13.70
N GLN A 96 11.16 -0.55 13.80
CA GLN A 96 11.78 -0.23 15.08
C GLN A 96 10.95 0.80 15.88
N ILE A 97 10.35 1.78 15.20
CA ILE A 97 9.46 2.76 15.84
C ILE A 97 8.18 2.08 16.35
N CYS A 98 7.56 1.21 15.54
CA CYS A 98 6.37 0.45 15.95
C CYS A 98 6.66 -0.47 17.15
N GLU A 99 7.79 -1.17 17.13
CA GLU A 99 8.22 -2.04 18.23
C GLU A 99 8.45 -1.23 19.51
N ALA A 100 9.17 -0.10 19.42
CA ALA A 100 9.40 0.79 20.56
C ALA A 100 8.09 1.36 21.13
N TYR A 101 7.13 1.74 20.28
CA TYR A 101 5.81 2.20 20.72
C TYR A 101 5.05 1.09 21.45
N PHE A 102 5.01 -0.12 20.87
CA PHE A 102 4.34 -1.26 21.46
C PHE A 102 4.94 -1.66 22.80
N ASP A 103 6.26 -1.68 22.91
CA ASP A 103 6.97 -1.96 24.15
C ASP A 103 6.72 -0.90 25.23
N ALA A 104 6.69 0.38 24.85
CA ALA A 104 6.41 1.48 25.78
C ALA A 104 4.98 1.39 26.34
N VAL A 105 3.99 1.17 25.47
CA VAL A 105 2.58 1.04 25.88
C VAL A 105 2.34 -0.21 26.74
N LYS A 106 3.07 -1.31 26.49
CA LYS A 106 2.94 -2.53 27.30
C LYS A 106 3.63 -2.46 28.66
N ARG A 107 4.70 -1.67 28.80
CA ARG A 107 5.53 -1.65 30.02
C ARG A 107 5.23 -0.51 30.98
N LEU A 108 4.67 0.61 30.50
CA LEU A 108 4.45 1.78 31.34
C LEU A 108 3.04 1.77 31.96
N PRO A 109 2.89 2.05 33.26
CA PRO A 109 1.59 2.28 33.85
C PRO A 109 0.93 3.52 33.20
N PRO A 110 -0.42 3.59 33.16
CA PRO A 110 -1.16 4.64 32.43
C PRO A 110 -0.80 6.09 32.80
N SER A 111 -0.13 6.31 33.93
CA SER A 111 0.35 7.62 34.38
C SER A 111 1.60 8.15 33.65
N GLN A 112 2.15 7.39 32.69
CA GLN A 112 3.38 7.76 31.96
C GLN A 112 3.24 7.67 30.42
N ILE A 113 2.02 7.66 29.91
CA ILE A 113 1.71 7.75 28.47
C ILE A 113 1.34 9.19 28.14
#